data_AF-A5Y338-F1
#
_entry.id   AF-A5Y338-F1
#
_cell.length_a   1.000
_cell.length_b   1.000
_cell.length_c   1.000
_cell.angle_alpha   90.00
_cell.angle_beta   90.00
_cell.angle_gamma   90.00
#
_symmetry.space_group_name_H-M   'P 1'
#
loop_
_entity.id
_entity.type
_entity.pdbx_description
1 polymer ?
#
loop_
_entity_poly.entity_id
_entity_poly.type
_entity_poly.pdbx_seq_one_letter_code
_entity_poly.pdbx_strand_id
1 'polypeptide(L)'
;MLCLVSPSSSPTPLPPPRRSRSPADRAAPPGIAGGSNVRLSVLSVQCEARRSGPRKVKSKFATAAIVQEDKTMATAKGNVDHLPIYDLDPKLVKFKDHFSYRMKKFLDQKGSIEENEGSLEEFSKGYLKFGINTSEDGTVYREWAPAAQEAELIGDFNEWNGANHKMEKDKFGVWSIKIDHVKGKPAIPHNSKVKFRFLHGGVWVDRIPAWIRYATADASKFGAPYDGVHWDPPASERYTFKHPRPSKPAAPRIYEAHVGMSGEKPAVSTYREFADNVLPRIRANNYNTVQLMAVMEHSY
;
A
#
# COMPACT_ATOMS: atom_id res chain seq x y z
N MET A 1 -10.78 1.35 -27.89
CA MET A 1 -9.62 1.24 -28.81
C MET A 1 -9.11 -0.18 -28.68
N LEU A 2 -9.39 -1.02 -29.68
CA LEU A 2 -9.07 -2.45 -29.68
C LEU A 2 -7.56 -2.65 -29.88
N CYS A 3 -6.91 -3.44 -29.02
CA CYS A 3 -5.59 -3.99 -29.30
C CYS A 3 -5.74 -5.45 -29.74
N LEU A 4 -5.42 -5.67 -31.02
CA LEU A 4 -5.26 -6.98 -31.63
C LEU A 4 -3.95 -7.62 -31.13
N VAL A 5 -4.03 -8.90 -30.78
CA VAL A 5 -2.89 -9.74 -30.37
C VAL A 5 -2.51 -10.60 -31.58
N SER A 6 -1.23 -10.63 -31.95
CA SER A 6 -0.68 -11.60 -32.91
C SER A 6 0.26 -12.58 -32.18
N PRO A 7 0.30 -13.87 -32.57
CA PRO A 7 0.95 -14.93 -31.79
C PRO A 7 2.36 -15.32 -32.28
N SER A 8 3.05 -16.01 -31.38
CA SER A 8 4.16 -16.96 -31.59
C SER A 8 5.60 -16.43 -31.74
N SER A 9 6.40 -16.73 -30.73
CA SER A 9 7.80 -17.15 -30.88
C SER A 9 8.11 -18.14 -29.75
N SER A 10 8.56 -19.33 -30.14
CA SER A 10 8.90 -20.49 -29.31
C SER A 10 10.08 -20.21 -28.34
N PRO A 11 10.14 -20.88 -27.17
CA PRO A 11 11.16 -20.62 -26.15
C PRO A 11 12.49 -21.32 -26.47
N THR A 12 13.57 -20.54 -26.43
CA THR A 12 14.97 -21.01 -26.49
C THR A 12 15.34 -21.79 -25.21
N PRO A 13 16.06 -22.92 -25.27
CA PRO A 13 16.45 -23.67 -24.07
C PRO A 13 17.44 -22.90 -23.19
N LEU A 14 17.20 -22.91 -21.87
CA LEU A 14 18.12 -22.38 -20.85
C LEU A 14 19.37 -23.27 -20.72
N PRO A 15 20.58 -22.69 -20.56
CA PRO A 15 21.80 -23.46 -20.29
C PRO A 15 21.78 -24.08 -18.88
N PRO A 16 22.46 -25.22 -18.67
CA PRO A 16 22.45 -25.93 -17.39
C PRO A 16 23.14 -25.13 -16.27
N PRO A 17 22.77 -25.34 -15.00
CA PRO A 17 23.32 -24.60 -13.87
C PRO A 17 24.82 -24.88 -13.68
N ARG A 18 25.58 -23.82 -13.38
CA ARG A 18 27.00 -23.95 -13.01
C ARG A 18 27.14 -24.75 -11.71
N ARG A 19 27.98 -25.78 -11.72
CA ARG A 19 28.34 -26.56 -10.52
C ARG A 19 28.93 -25.66 -9.43
N SER A 20 28.49 -25.88 -8.20
CA SER A 20 29.06 -25.30 -6.98
C SER A 20 30.51 -25.76 -6.80
N ARG A 21 31.44 -24.83 -6.56
CA ARG A 21 32.81 -25.16 -6.15
C ARG A 21 32.80 -25.72 -4.71
N SER A 22 33.57 -26.77 -4.49
CA SER A 22 33.78 -27.45 -3.21
C SER A 22 34.59 -26.59 -2.21
N PRO A 23 34.46 -26.82 -0.89
CA PRO A 23 34.99 -25.92 0.15
C PRO A 23 36.52 -25.92 0.35
N ALA A 24 37.30 -26.51 -0.56
CA ALA A 24 38.73 -26.73 -0.37
C ALA A 24 39.64 -25.58 -0.87
N ASP A 25 39.10 -24.55 -1.54
CA ASP A 25 39.88 -23.43 -2.10
C ASP A 25 39.64 -22.09 -1.34
N ARG A 26 39.92 -22.06 -0.03
CA ARG A 26 40.09 -20.79 0.70
C ARG A 26 41.35 -20.82 1.55
N ALA A 27 42.33 -20.01 1.15
CA ALA A 27 43.52 -19.72 1.94
C ALA A 27 43.14 -18.93 3.21
N ALA A 28 43.70 -19.33 4.35
CA ALA A 28 43.53 -18.67 5.65
C ALA A 28 44.47 -17.46 5.79
N PRO A 29 44.07 -16.39 6.51
CA PRO A 29 44.99 -15.31 6.89
C PRO A 29 45.84 -15.72 8.11
N PRO A 30 47.09 -15.23 8.23
CA PRO A 30 47.98 -15.63 9.31
C PRO A 30 47.62 -14.91 10.62
N GLY A 31 47.50 -15.70 11.69
CA GLY A 31 47.53 -15.21 13.07
C GLY A 31 48.96 -15.20 13.62
N ILE A 32 49.28 -14.21 14.45
CA ILE A 32 50.43 -14.23 15.35
C ILE A 32 49.91 -13.97 16.77
N ALA A 33 50.27 -14.86 17.69
CA ALA A 33 50.02 -14.79 19.12
C ALA A 33 51.21 -14.16 19.86
N GLY A 34 50.97 -13.58 21.04
CA GLY A 34 52.00 -13.36 22.06
C GLY A 34 51.87 -12.03 22.81
N GLY A 35 51.56 -12.09 24.11
CA GLY A 35 51.15 -10.95 24.92
C GLY A 35 52.26 -10.07 25.49
N SER A 36 51.85 -8.96 26.11
CA SER A 36 52.47 -8.43 27.33
C SER A 36 51.60 -7.33 27.95
N ASN A 37 51.56 -7.37 29.29
CA ASN A 37 50.88 -6.44 30.18
C ASN A 37 51.29 -4.98 29.97
N VAL A 38 50.33 -4.08 29.78
CA VAL A 38 50.47 -2.67 30.21
C VAL A 38 49.19 -2.21 30.87
N ARG A 39 49.32 -1.93 32.17
CA ARG A 39 48.37 -1.27 33.06
C ARG A 39 48.48 0.23 32.81
N LEU A 40 47.40 0.92 32.45
CA LEU A 40 47.34 2.38 32.47
C LEU A 40 45.97 2.88 32.92
N SER A 41 46.06 3.91 33.74
CA SER A 41 45.15 4.43 34.74
C SER A 41 43.87 5.07 34.21
N VAL A 42 42.79 4.88 34.98
CA VAL A 42 41.58 5.70 34.93
C VAL A 42 41.92 7.11 35.40
N LEU A 43 41.93 8.08 34.49
CA LEU A 43 41.90 9.50 34.83
C LEU A 43 40.47 10.01 34.65
N SER A 44 39.81 10.26 35.77
CA SER A 44 38.57 11.01 35.85
C SER A 44 38.84 12.46 35.43
N VAL A 45 38.33 12.86 34.27
CA VAL A 45 38.30 14.27 33.87
C VAL A 45 37.00 14.87 34.39
N GLN A 46 37.11 15.70 35.43
CA GLN A 46 36.06 16.61 35.84
C GLN A 46 35.83 17.64 34.73
N CYS A 47 34.65 17.64 34.13
CA CYS A 47 34.23 18.68 33.19
C CYS A 47 33.53 19.79 33.98
N GLU A 48 34.20 20.94 34.13
CA GLU A 48 33.61 22.15 34.68
C GLU A 48 32.50 22.68 33.76
N ALA A 49 31.34 22.93 34.35
CA ALA A 49 30.20 23.54 33.70
C ALA A 49 30.49 25.00 33.32
N ARG A 50 30.70 25.28 32.04
CA ARG A 50 30.54 26.64 31.48
C ARG A 50 29.16 26.78 30.85
N ARG A 51 28.28 27.47 31.57
CA ARG A 51 27.02 28.01 31.04
C ARG A 51 27.34 28.97 29.89
N SER A 52 26.94 28.61 28.67
CA SER A 52 26.79 29.56 27.57
C SER A 52 25.39 29.38 27.00
N GLY A 53 24.59 30.46 27.05
CA GLY A 53 23.21 30.47 26.55
C GLY A 53 23.16 30.35 25.02
N PRO A 54 22.03 29.91 24.45
CA PRO A 54 21.95 29.69 23.02
C PRO A 54 21.94 31.03 22.27
N ARG A 55 23.00 31.28 21.49
CA ARG A 55 23.10 32.38 20.54
C ARG A 55 22.21 32.05 19.34
N LYS A 56 21.13 32.81 19.13
CA LYS A 56 20.24 32.69 17.97
C LYS A 56 21.01 32.94 16.67
N VAL A 57 21.29 31.88 15.92
CA VAL A 57 21.72 31.97 14.52
C VAL A 57 20.46 32.18 13.67
N LYS A 58 20.34 33.36 13.05
CA LYS A 58 19.29 33.65 12.07
C LYS A 58 19.59 32.87 10.77
N SER A 59 18.97 31.72 10.59
CA SER A 59 18.90 31.07 9.28
C SER A 59 18.00 31.90 8.37
N LYS A 60 18.54 32.36 7.23
CA LYS A 60 17.82 33.13 6.19
C LYS A 60 17.24 32.24 5.08
N PHE A 61 17.06 30.95 5.30
CA PHE A 61 16.40 30.06 4.33
C PHE A 61 15.39 29.16 5.04
N ALA A 62 14.19 29.71 5.25
CA ALA A 62 13.01 28.94 5.60
C ALA A 62 11.78 29.71 5.09
N THR A 63 11.51 29.61 3.79
CA THR A 63 10.17 29.94 3.28
C THR A 63 9.29 28.75 3.64
N ALA A 64 8.49 28.91 4.70
CA ALA A 64 7.41 27.98 4.98
C ALA A 64 6.46 28.01 3.77
N ALA A 65 6.40 26.91 3.02
CA ALA A 65 5.30 26.69 2.09
C ALA A 65 4.03 26.53 2.91
N ILE A 66 3.39 27.66 3.20
CA ILE A 66 1.98 27.71 3.57
C ILE A 66 1.26 27.16 2.36
N VAL A 67 0.64 25.98 2.50
CA VAL A 67 -0.38 25.55 1.57
C VAL A 67 -1.58 26.43 1.87
N GLN A 68 -1.62 27.61 1.26
CA GLN A 68 -2.89 28.29 1.04
C GLN A 68 -3.68 27.36 0.12
N GLU A 69 -4.89 27.00 0.53
CA GLU A 69 -5.89 26.49 -0.39
C GLU A 69 -6.14 27.59 -1.43
N ASP A 70 -5.34 27.60 -2.48
CA ASP A 70 -5.61 28.40 -3.66
C ASP A 70 -6.85 27.82 -4.31
N LYS A 71 -8.00 28.42 -4.00
CA LYS A 71 -9.26 28.29 -4.76
C LYS A 71 -9.15 28.91 -6.17
N THR A 72 -7.99 28.76 -6.81
CA THR A 72 -7.59 29.46 -8.04
C THR A 72 -7.47 28.51 -9.23
N MET A 73 -7.70 27.20 -9.04
CA MET A 73 -7.73 26.23 -10.15
C MET A 73 -9.14 25.98 -10.70
N ALA A 74 -10.12 26.77 -10.25
CA ALA A 74 -11.50 26.71 -10.70
C ALA A 74 -11.93 28.06 -11.32
N THR A 75 -11.09 28.68 -12.16
CA THR A 75 -11.45 29.68 -13.19
C THR A 75 -10.20 30.26 -13.84
N ALA A 76 -9.34 29.42 -14.40
CA ALA A 76 -8.33 29.91 -15.32
C ALA A 76 -8.34 29.03 -16.57
N LYS A 77 -8.81 29.60 -17.68
CA LYS A 77 -8.20 29.37 -19.00
C LYS A 77 -6.74 29.89 -18.93
N GLY A 78 -5.97 29.35 -17.98
CA GLY A 78 -4.60 29.73 -17.70
C GLY A 78 -3.76 29.22 -18.85
N ASN A 79 -2.92 30.09 -19.38
CA ASN A 79 -2.14 29.86 -20.57
C ASN A 79 -1.34 28.55 -20.42
N VAL A 80 -1.81 27.46 -21.06
CA VAL A 80 -1.16 26.13 -21.01
C VAL A 80 0.27 26.20 -21.58
N ASP A 81 0.58 27.30 -22.26
CA ASP A 81 1.82 27.57 -22.96
C ASP A 81 3.02 27.83 -22.03
N HIS A 82 2.81 28.28 -20.77
CA HIS A 82 3.92 28.49 -19.82
C HIS A 82 3.68 27.79 -18.48
N LEU A 83 4.47 26.75 -18.20
CA LEU A 83 4.46 26.02 -16.94
C LEU A 83 5.59 26.53 -16.01
N PRO A 84 5.36 26.71 -14.71
CA PRO A 84 6.39 27.18 -13.76
C PRO A 84 7.66 26.30 -13.72
N ILE A 85 7.55 25.04 -14.13
CA ILE A 85 8.71 24.13 -14.25
C ILE A 85 9.74 24.60 -15.28
N TYR A 86 9.34 25.44 -16.24
CA TYR A 86 10.23 26.02 -17.23
C TYR A 86 11.15 27.09 -16.64
N ASP A 87 10.68 27.81 -15.62
CA ASP A 87 11.50 28.79 -14.90
C ASP A 87 12.55 28.10 -14.01
N LEU A 88 12.21 26.90 -13.50
CA LEU A 88 13.11 26.06 -12.70
C LEU A 88 14.15 25.31 -13.55
N ASP A 89 13.72 24.76 -14.68
CA ASP A 89 14.59 24.10 -15.65
C ASP A 89 14.23 24.52 -17.08
N PRO A 90 14.91 25.56 -17.62
CA PRO A 90 14.67 26.05 -18.97
C PRO A 90 14.88 25.02 -20.08
N LYS A 91 15.61 23.91 -19.82
CA LYS A 91 15.78 22.83 -20.81
C LYS A 91 14.48 22.12 -21.12
N LEU A 92 13.48 22.22 -20.25
CA LEU A 92 12.16 21.59 -20.43
C LEU A 92 11.32 22.28 -21.51
N VAL A 93 11.61 23.54 -21.84
CA VAL A 93 10.89 24.30 -22.89
C VAL A 93 10.94 23.60 -24.24
N LYS A 94 12.04 22.89 -24.55
CA LYS A 94 12.17 22.11 -25.80
C LYS A 94 11.16 20.97 -25.92
N PHE A 95 10.50 20.59 -24.82
CA PHE A 95 9.47 19.55 -24.75
C PHE A 95 8.08 20.13 -24.46
N LYS A 96 7.87 21.43 -24.68
CA LYS A 96 6.63 22.14 -24.36
C LYS A 96 5.38 21.45 -24.89
N ASP A 97 5.42 20.88 -26.09
CA ASP A 97 4.26 20.26 -26.73
C ASP A 97 3.83 18.99 -25.98
N HIS A 98 4.81 18.20 -25.54
CA HIS A 98 4.57 17.02 -24.71
C HIS A 98 4.00 17.38 -23.33
N PHE A 99 4.54 18.43 -22.69
CA PHE A 99 4.00 18.91 -21.41
C PHE A 99 2.59 19.51 -21.55
N SER A 100 2.33 20.23 -22.64
CA SER A 100 1.02 20.79 -22.96
C SER A 100 -0.01 19.69 -23.17
N TYR A 101 0.33 18.66 -23.95
CA TYR A 101 -0.50 17.47 -24.12
C TYR A 101 -0.78 16.76 -22.78
N ARG A 102 0.27 16.56 -21.97
CA ARG A 102 0.13 15.94 -20.64
C ARG A 102 -0.82 16.73 -19.73
N MET A 103 -0.63 18.05 -19.65
CA MET A 103 -1.46 18.91 -18.81
C MET A 103 -2.90 18.94 -19.31
N LYS A 104 -3.11 19.03 -20.63
CA LYS A 104 -4.42 18.90 -21.25
C LYS A 104 -5.10 17.59 -20.86
N LYS A 105 -4.42 16.44 -20.99
CA LYS A 105 -4.98 15.14 -20.59
C LYS A 105 -5.32 15.05 -19.11
N PHE A 106 -4.47 15.59 -18.25
CA PHE A 106 -4.75 15.67 -16.82
C PHE A 106 -6.00 16.51 -16.53
N LEU A 107 -6.09 17.72 -17.09
CA LEU A 107 -7.22 18.62 -16.88
C LEU A 107 -8.52 18.07 -17.48
N ASP A 108 -8.47 17.50 -18.68
CA ASP A 108 -9.62 16.84 -19.33
C ASP A 108 -10.14 15.70 -18.44
N GLN A 109 -9.23 14.84 -17.94
CA GLN A 109 -9.62 13.71 -17.08
C GLN A 109 -10.14 14.16 -15.71
N LYS A 110 -9.51 15.16 -15.10
CA LYS A 110 -9.96 15.75 -13.83
C LYS A 110 -11.34 16.39 -14.00
N GLY A 111 -11.54 17.17 -15.06
CA GLY A 111 -12.82 17.80 -15.37
C GLY A 111 -13.92 16.75 -15.61
N SER A 112 -13.61 15.67 -16.32
CA SER A 112 -14.55 14.55 -16.50
C SER A 112 -14.92 13.87 -15.17
N ILE A 113 -13.97 13.67 -14.25
CA ILE A 113 -14.28 13.13 -12.91
C ILE A 113 -15.15 14.10 -12.12
N GLU A 114 -14.83 15.40 -12.13
CA GLU A 114 -15.60 16.41 -11.40
C GLU A 114 -17.04 16.53 -11.93
N GLU A 115 -17.23 16.42 -13.24
CA GLU A 115 -18.56 16.45 -13.88
C GLU A 115 -19.40 15.22 -13.56
N ASN A 116 -18.80 14.02 -13.53
CA ASN A 116 -19.54 12.75 -13.47
C ASN A 116 -19.57 12.11 -12.07
N GLU A 117 -18.59 12.41 -11.22
CA GLU A 117 -18.38 11.75 -9.91
C GLU A 117 -18.27 12.79 -8.77
N GLY A 118 -18.48 14.07 -9.07
CA GLY A 118 -18.50 15.20 -8.14
C GLY A 118 -17.12 15.80 -7.89
N SER A 119 -16.20 15.05 -7.29
CA SER A 119 -14.83 15.51 -7.02
C SER A 119 -13.84 14.36 -6.99
N LEU A 120 -12.54 14.67 -7.07
CA LEU A 120 -11.49 13.67 -6.83
C LEU A 120 -11.60 13.06 -5.43
N GLU A 121 -12.03 13.83 -4.44
CA GLU A 121 -12.23 13.34 -3.08
C GLU A 121 -13.35 12.30 -3.02
N GLU A 122 -14.52 12.61 -3.58
CA GLU A 122 -15.67 11.70 -3.62
C GLU A 122 -15.40 10.46 -4.48
N PHE A 123 -14.77 10.64 -5.65
CA PHE A 123 -14.37 9.53 -6.52
C PHE A 123 -13.41 8.56 -5.81
N SER A 124 -12.49 9.08 -5.00
CA SER A 124 -11.53 8.26 -4.25
C SER A 124 -12.16 7.42 -3.12
N LYS A 125 -13.40 7.71 -2.71
CA LYS A 125 -14.15 6.96 -1.69
C LYS A 125 -14.82 5.70 -2.25
N GLY A 126 -14.38 5.22 -3.42
CA GLY A 126 -14.90 4.02 -4.08
C GLY A 126 -14.94 2.76 -3.19
N TYR A 127 -14.04 2.62 -2.21
CA TYR A 127 -14.02 1.51 -1.25
C TYR A 127 -15.22 1.47 -0.29
N LEU A 128 -16.00 2.55 -0.21
CA LEU A 128 -17.30 2.60 0.50
C LEU A 128 -18.46 2.13 -0.38
N LYS A 129 -18.25 2.07 -1.71
CA LYS A 129 -19.24 1.64 -2.71
C LYS A 129 -18.96 0.22 -3.22
N PHE A 130 -17.70 -0.09 -3.51
CA PHE A 130 -17.18 -1.37 -4.00
C PHE A 130 -16.64 -2.24 -2.87
N GLY A 131 -16.56 -3.54 -3.12
CA GLY A 131 -16.31 -4.53 -2.07
C GLY A 131 -17.52 -4.69 -1.15
N ILE A 132 -17.30 -5.34 -0.01
CA ILE A 132 -18.37 -5.68 0.94
C ILE A 132 -18.47 -4.56 1.98
N ASN A 133 -19.61 -3.89 2.03
CA ASN A 133 -19.90 -2.81 2.97
C ASN A 133 -21.21 -3.09 3.72
N THR A 134 -21.16 -3.02 5.04
CA THR A 134 -22.32 -3.22 5.93
C THR A 134 -22.90 -1.87 6.35
N SER A 135 -24.23 -1.77 6.37
CA SER A 135 -24.99 -0.61 6.84
C SER A 135 -26.17 -1.11 7.70
N GLU A 136 -26.95 -0.19 8.28
CA GLU A 136 -28.16 -0.55 9.05
C GLU A 136 -29.18 -1.33 8.20
N ASP A 137 -29.25 -1.04 6.90
CA ASP A 137 -30.21 -1.61 5.96
C ASP A 137 -29.79 -2.98 5.40
N GLY A 138 -28.59 -3.47 5.73
CA GLY A 138 -28.03 -4.72 5.18
C GLY A 138 -26.59 -4.59 4.70
N THR A 139 -26.09 -5.69 4.14
CA THR A 139 -24.75 -5.78 3.56
C THR A 139 -24.84 -5.66 2.03
N VAL A 140 -24.10 -4.70 1.47
CA VAL A 140 -24.00 -4.50 0.02
C VAL A 140 -22.63 -4.97 -0.45
N TYR A 141 -22.62 -5.75 -1.53
CA TYR A 141 -21.41 -6.10 -2.25
C TYR A 141 -21.48 -5.58 -3.68
N ARG A 142 -20.40 -4.93 -4.16
CA ARG A 142 -20.23 -4.56 -5.57
C ARG A 142 -18.87 -4.94 -6.12
N GLU A 143 -18.85 -5.39 -7.38
CA GLU A 143 -17.66 -5.81 -8.11
C GLU A 143 -17.73 -5.35 -9.56
N TRP A 144 -16.64 -4.82 -10.11
CA TRP A 144 -16.60 -4.45 -11.53
C TRP A 144 -16.05 -5.62 -12.35
N ALA A 145 -16.93 -6.31 -13.08
CA ALA A 145 -16.59 -7.48 -13.88
C ALA A 145 -17.41 -7.48 -15.18
N PRO A 146 -17.12 -6.57 -16.13
CA PRO A 146 -17.93 -6.41 -17.34
C PRO A 146 -17.91 -7.64 -18.25
N ALA A 147 -16.87 -8.48 -18.17
CA ALA A 147 -16.74 -9.70 -18.97
C ALA A 147 -17.53 -10.91 -18.42
N ALA A 148 -18.05 -10.83 -17.19
CA ALA A 148 -18.86 -11.90 -16.61
C ALA A 148 -20.25 -11.94 -17.24
N GLN A 149 -20.79 -13.15 -17.41
CA GLN A 149 -22.14 -13.40 -17.93
C GLN A 149 -23.17 -13.52 -16.80
N GLU A 150 -22.82 -14.22 -15.73
CA GLU A 150 -23.54 -14.33 -14.46
C GLU A 150 -22.55 -14.11 -13.32
N ALA A 151 -23.03 -13.68 -12.15
CA ALA A 151 -22.20 -13.58 -10.95
C ALA A 151 -22.99 -13.89 -9.67
N GLU A 152 -22.27 -14.42 -8.69
CA GLU A 152 -22.75 -14.84 -7.38
C GLU A 152 -21.74 -14.45 -6.30
N LEU A 153 -22.24 -14.17 -5.10
CA LEU A 153 -21.39 -14.09 -3.90
C LEU A 153 -21.42 -15.43 -3.16
N ILE A 154 -20.25 -16.02 -2.92
CA ILE A 154 -20.11 -17.27 -2.18
C ILE A 154 -19.19 -17.10 -0.97
N GLY A 155 -19.36 -17.93 0.03
CA GLY A 155 -18.48 -17.97 1.19
C GLY A 155 -18.98 -18.91 2.27
N ASP A 156 -18.35 -18.86 3.44
CA ASP A 156 -18.74 -19.71 4.57
C ASP A 156 -20.21 -19.47 4.98
N PHE A 157 -20.69 -18.23 4.83
CA PHE A 157 -22.05 -17.83 5.20
C PHE A 157 -23.17 -18.49 4.39
N ASN A 158 -22.86 -19.05 3.22
CA ASN A 158 -23.82 -19.73 2.35
C ASN A 158 -23.31 -21.10 1.90
N GLU A 159 -22.42 -21.71 2.68
CA GLU A 159 -21.85 -23.04 2.41
C GLU A 159 -21.23 -23.14 1.01
N TRP A 160 -20.64 -22.04 0.53
CA TRP A 160 -20.03 -21.93 -0.80
C TRP A 160 -21.00 -22.16 -1.98
N ASN A 161 -22.30 -21.99 -1.74
CA ASN A 161 -23.37 -22.10 -2.74
C ASN A 161 -24.02 -20.73 -3.01
N GLY A 162 -23.80 -20.23 -4.22
CA GLY A 162 -24.25 -18.90 -4.66
C GLY A 162 -25.65 -18.86 -5.26
N ALA A 163 -26.37 -19.99 -5.35
CA ALA A 163 -27.66 -20.06 -6.02
C ALA A 163 -28.71 -19.06 -5.48
N ASN A 164 -28.66 -18.78 -4.18
CA ASN A 164 -29.53 -17.80 -3.51
C ASN A 164 -28.91 -16.40 -3.34
N HIS A 165 -27.71 -16.18 -3.91
CA HIS A 165 -26.93 -14.94 -3.78
C HIS A 165 -26.42 -14.47 -5.15
N LYS A 166 -27.28 -14.56 -6.17
CA LYS A 166 -27.02 -14.03 -7.51
C LYS A 166 -26.94 -12.51 -7.47
N MET A 167 -26.02 -11.95 -8.24
CA MET A 167 -25.80 -10.52 -8.37
C MET A 167 -26.48 -9.98 -9.63
N GLU A 168 -26.81 -8.69 -9.62
CA GLU A 168 -27.36 -7.99 -10.78
C GLU A 168 -26.31 -7.11 -11.44
N LYS A 169 -26.24 -7.12 -12.77
CA LYS A 169 -25.28 -6.35 -13.56
C LYS A 169 -25.91 -5.06 -14.07
N ASP A 170 -25.25 -3.93 -13.85
CA ASP A 170 -25.65 -2.65 -14.42
C ASP A 170 -25.12 -2.44 -15.85
N LYS A 171 -25.47 -1.29 -16.44
CA LYS A 171 -25.06 -0.90 -17.80
C LYS A 171 -23.55 -0.67 -17.96
N PHE A 172 -22.79 -0.52 -16.88
CA PHE A 172 -21.34 -0.32 -16.89
C PHE A 172 -20.56 -1.60 -16.56
N GLY A 173 -21.28 -2.71 -16.30
CA GLY A 173 -20.69 -3.99 -15.92
C GLY A 173 -20.29 -4.10 -14.46
N VAL A 174 -20.86 -3.24 -13.60
CA VAL A 174 -20.79 -3.38 -12.15
C VAL A 174 -21.86 -4.38 -11.72
N TRP A 175 -21.44 -5.42 -11.01
CA TRP A 175 -22.31 -6.38 -10.36
C TRP A 175 -22.62 -5.91 -8.94
N SER A 176 -23.86 -6.08 -8.50
CA SER A 176 -24.26 -5.74 -7.15
C SER A 176 -25.25 -6.73 -6.54
N ILE A 177 -25.18 -6.89 -5.22
CA ILE A 177 -26.17 -7.61 -4.41
C ILE A 177 -26.32 -6.88 -3.08
N LYS A 178 -27.56 -6.84 -2.57
CA LYS A 178 -27.87 -6.44 -1.20
C LYS A 178 -28.37 -7.68 -0.46
N ILE A 179 -27.79 -7.97 0.69
CA ILE A 179 -28.15 -9.10 1.55
C ILE A 179 -28.66 -8.53 2.86
N ASP A 180 -29.92 -8.82 3.17
CA ASP A 180 -30.56 -8.35 4.40
C ASP A 180 -29.94 -9.00 5.63
N HIS A 181 -30.05 -8.31 6.77
CA HIS A 181 -29.60 -8.84 8.04
C HIS A 181 -30.39 -10.08 8.45
N VAL A 182 -29.69 -11.08 9.01
CA VAL A 182 -30.29 -12.29 9.56
C VAL A 182 -30.38 -12.14 11.06
N LYS A 183 -31.60 -12.12 11.60
CA LYS A 183 -31.87 -11.94 13.04
C LYS A 183 -31.20 -10.67 13.61
N GLY A 184 -31.26 -9.57 12.84
CA GLY A 184 -30.73 -8.26 13.23
C GLY A 184 -29.20 -8.14 13.20
N LYS A 185 -28.50 -9.09 12.55
CA LYS A 185 -27.04 -9.08 12.39
C LYS A 185 -26.63 -9.15 10.92
N PRO A 186 -25.43 -8.65 10.56
CA PRO A 186 -24.89 -8.82 9.22
C PRO A 186 -24.90 -10.28 8.77
N ALA A 187 -25.34 -10.53 7.53
CA ALA A 187 -25.49 -11.88 7.00
C ALA A 187 -24.15 -12.59 6.78
N ILE A 188 -23.08 -11.82 6.55
CA ILE A 188 -21.72 -12.33 6.38
C ILE A 188 -20.96 -12.10 7.69
N PRO A 189 -20.62 -13.14 8.46
CA PRO A 189 -19.91 -12.96 9.72
C PRO A 189 -18.53 -12.34 9.55
N HIS A 190 -18.11 -11.51 10.51
CA HIS A 190 -16.72 -11.07 10.61
C HIS A 190 -15.76 -12.26 10.58
N ASN A 191 -14.63 -12.09 9.87
CA ASN A 191 -13.56 -13.08 9.76
C ASN A 191 -13.96 -14.39 9.05
N SER A 192 -15.07 -14.39 8.31
CA SER A 192 -15.47 -15.50 7.42
C SER A 192 -14.91 -15.33 6.01
N LYS A 193 -14.75 -16.44 5.29
CA LYS A 193 -14.21 -16.46 3.93
C LYS A 193 -15.28 -16.18 2.89
N VAL A 194 -14.89 -15.48 1.82
CA VAL A 194 -15.75 -15.08 0.70
C VAL A 194 -15.01 -15.12 -0.64
N LYS A 195 -15.74 -15.39 -1.73
CA LYS A 195 -15.27 -15.26 -3.12
C LYS A 195 -16.35 -14.67 -4.02
N PHE A 196 -15.89 -13.96 -5.05
CA PHE A 196 -16.67 -13.60 -6.22
C PHE A 196 -16.70 -14.79 -7.17
N ARG A 197 -17.87 -15.36 -7.41
CA ARG A 197 -18.07 -16.44 -8.39
C ARG A 197 -18.72 -15.85 -9.63
N PHE A 198 -18.17 -16.10 -10.80
CA PHE A 198 -18.76 -15.63 -12.05
C PHE A 198 -18.67 -16.65 -13.17
N LEU A 199 -19.66 -16.62 -14.07
CA LEU A 199 -19.71 -17.47 -15.24
C LEU A 199 -18.97 -16.80 -16.39
N HIS A 200 -18.00 -17.53 -16.96
CA HIS A 200 -17.28 -17.11 -18.16
C HIS A 200 -17.00 -18.31 -19.05
N GLY A 201 -17.48 -18.26 -20.29
CA GLY A 201 -17.30 -19.37 -21.24
C GLY A 201 -17.96 -20.67 -20.80
N GLY A 202 -19.08 -20.59 -20.07
CA GLY A 202 -19.82 -21.75 -19.56
C GLY A 202 -19.23 -22.42 -18.32
N VAL A 203 -18.17 -21.85 -17.72
CA VAL A 203 -17.55 -22.38 -16.50
C VAL A 203 -17.59 -21.34 -15.38
N TRP A 204 -17.92 -21.80 -14.17
CA TRP A 204 -17.84 -20.98 -12.97
C TRP A 204 -16.39 -20.78 -12.55
N VAL A 205 -16.03 -19.52 -12.31
CA VAL A 205 -14.70 -19.09 -11.91
C VAL A 205 -14.81 -18.34 -10.60
N ASP A 206 -14.04 -18.79 -9.60
CA ASP A 206 -14.01 -18.16 -8.28
C ASP A 206 -12.75 -17.28 -8.15
N ARG A 207 -12.94 -16.06 -7.65
CA ARG A 207 -11.87 -15.08 -7.41
C ARG A 207 -12.07 -14.39 -6.06
N ILE A 208 -10.97 -13.90 -5.51
CA ILE A 208 -11.04 -12.99 -4.36
C ILE A 208 -11.62 -11.66 -4.86
N PRO A 209 -12.57 -11.03 -4.14
CA PRO A 209 -13.09 -9.71 -4.51
C PRO A 209 -11.95 -8.69 -4.66
N ALA A 210 -11.97 -7.86 -5.70
CA ALA A 210 -10.85 -6.94 -5.98
C ALA A 210 -10.65 -5.89 -4.87
N TRP A 211 -11.71 -5.63 -4.11
CA TRP A 211 -11.77 -4.67 -3.01
C TRP A 211 -11.77 -5.33 -1.63
N ILE A 212 -11.34 -6.60 -1.53
CA ILE A 212 -11.24 -7.27 -0.22
C ILE A 212 -10.25 -6.51 0.68
N ARG A 213 -10.55 -6.43 1.98
CA ARG A 213 -9.72 -5.68 2.95
C ARG A 213 -8.70 -6.57 3.66
N TYR A 214 -8.88 -7.88 3.60
CA TYR A 214 -8.03 -8.86 4.23
C TYR A 214 -8.11 -10.18 3.47
N ALA A 215 -6.98 -10.86 3.32
CA ALA A 215 -6.90 -12.17 2.71
C ALA A 215 -5.97 -13.04 3.54
N THR A 216 -6.20 -14.35 3.53
CA THR A 216 -5.37 -15.30 4.30
C THR A 216 -5.05 -16.52 3.46
N ALA A 217 -3.90 -17.14 3.73
CA ALA A 217 -3.51 -18.42 3.17
C ALA A 217 -3.10 -19.37 4.30
N ASP A 218 -3.23 -20.68 4.06
CA ASP A 218 -2.79 -21.70 5.02
C ASP A 218 -1.27 -21.78 5.04
N ALA A 219 -0.66 -21.18 6.06
CA ALA A 219 0.79 -21.12 6.23
C ALA A 219 1.46 -22.51 6.39
N SER A 220 0.69 -23.57 6.69
CA SER A 220 1.21 -24.93 6.79
C SER A 220 1.38 -25.63 5.44
N LYS A 221 0.79 -25.08 4.36
CA LYS A 221 0.79 -25.67 3.03
C LYS A 221 1.56 -24.81 2.05
N PHE A 222 2.62 -25.38 1.48
CA PHE A 222 3.39 -24.72 0.43
C PHE A 222 2.50 -24.44 -0.79
N GLY A 223 2.46 -23.18 -1.24
CA GLY A 223 1.66 -22.76 -2.38
C GLY A 223 0.15 -22.74 -2.12
N ALA A 224 -0.29 -22.63 -0.87
CA ALA A 224 -1.71 -22.50 -0.56
C ALA A 224 -2.33 -21.29 -1.28
N PRO A 225 -3.49 -21.45 -1.94
CA PRO A 225 -4.21 -20.30 -2.49
C PRO A 225 -4.73 -19.42 -1.35
N TYR A 226 -4.88 -18.14 -1.64
CA TYR A 226 -5.50 -17.19 -0.72
C TYR A 226 -7.03 -17.32 -0.75
N ASP A 227 -7.64 -17.04 0.40
CA ASP A 227 -9.07 -16.79 0.53
C ASP A 227 -9.29 -15.32 0.94
N GLY A 228 -10.27 -14.67 0.31
CA GLY A 228 -10.73 -13.36 0.75
C GLY A 228 -11.47 -13.49 2.07
N VAL A 229 -11.22 -12.57 3.01
CA VAL A 229 -11.83 -12.57 4.34
C VAL A 229 -12.66 -11.31 4.53
N HIS A 230 -13.92 -11.50 4.93
CA HIS A 230 -14.79 -10.38 5.29
C HIS A 230 -14.34 -9.77 6.62
N TRP A 231 -13.70 -8.59 6.56
CA TRP A 231 -13.14 -7.92 7.72
C TRP A 231 -14.03 -6.77 8.22
N ASP A 232 -15.01 -7.10 9.06
CA ASP A 232 -15.89 -6.13 9.74
C ASP A 232 -15.92 -6.36 11.28
N PRO A 233 -14.80 -6.11 12.00
CA PRO A 233 -14.69 -6.47 13.41
C PRO A 233 -15.71 -5.72 14.28
N PRO A 234 -16.23 -6.36 15.36
CA PRO A 234 -17.11 -5.70 16.31
C PRO A 234 -16.41 -4.51 16.98
N ALA A 235 -17.19 -3.60 17.57
CA ALA A 235 -16.66 -2.38 18.20
C ALA A 235 -15.55 -2.64 19.25
N SER A 236 -15.61 -3.77 19.97
CA SER A 236 -14.61 -4.20 20.94
C SER A 236 -13.24 -4.54 20.34
N GLU A 237 -13.18 -4.89 19.07
CA GLU A 237 -11.97 -5.34 18.36
C GLU A 237 -11.45 -4.29 17.36
N ARG A 238 -12.20 -3.21 17.16
CA ARG A 238 -11.81 -2.09 16.29
C ARG A 238 -10.76 -1.22 16.98
N TYR A 239 -9.59 -1.11 16.37
CA TYR A 239 -8.57 -0.18 16.83
C TYR A 239 -9.05 1.28 16.71
N THR A 240 -8.96 2.03 17.80
CA THR A 240 -9.25 3.47 17.82
C THR A 240 -7.92 4.23 17.88
N PHE A 241 -7.67 5.09 16.89
CA PHE A 241 -6.48 5.95 16.86
C PHE A 241 -6.48 6.90 18.06
N LYS A 242 -5.40 6.89 18.83
CA LYS A 242 -5.25 7.71 20.06
C LYS A 242 -4.36 8.93 19.90
N HIS A 243 -3.63 9.03 18.79
CA HIS A 243 -2.61 10.05 18.57
C HIS A 243 -2.85 10.79 17.24
N PRO A 244 -2.61 12.11 17.21
CA PRO A 244 -2.69 12.88 15.97
C PRO A 244 -1.50 12.58 15.04
N ARG A 245 -1.63 12.95 13.77
CA ARG A 245 -0.47 12.96 12.85
C ARG A 245 0.57 13.98 13.34
N PRO A 246 1.87 13.65 13.35
CA PRO A 246 2.92 14.63 13.59
C PRO A 246 2.91 15.76 12.55
N SER A 247 3.47 16.91 12.89
CA SER A 247 3.69 17.99 11.93
C SER A 247 4.69 17.58 10.85
N LYS A 248 4.54 18.14 9.65
CA LYS A 248 5.46 17.89 8.53
C LYS A 248 6.89 18.32 8.93
N PRO A 249 7.88 17.42 8.91
CA PRO A 249 9.24 17.77 9.29
C PRO A 249 9.87 18.70 8.24
N ALA A 250 10.83 19.53 8.67
CA ALA A 250 11.60 20.37 7.75
C ALA A 250 12.44 19.55 6.76
N ALA A 251 13.00 18.42 7.23
CA ALA A 251 13.70 17.44 6.41
C ALA A 251 13.37 16.02 6.88
N PRO A 252 12.97 15.12 5.97
CA PRO A 252 12.69 13.74 6.33
C PRO A 252 13.99 12.97 6.58
N ARG A 253 14.10 12.34 7.76
CA ARG A 253 15.10 11.33 8.08
C ARG A 253 14.35 10.01 8.15
N ILE A 254 14.42 9.27 7.06
CA ILE A 254 13.57 8.11 6.79
C ILE A 254 14.29 6.85 7.25
N TYR A 255 13.62 6.08 8.10
CA TYR A 255 14.00 4.69 8.37
C TYR A 255 13.14 3.79 7.48
N GLU A 256 13.75 3.15 6.49
CA GLU A 256 13.08 2.17 5.64
C GLU A 256 12.98 0.83 6.37
N ALA A 257 11.80 0.22 6.35
CA ALA A 257 11.54 -1.00 7.11
C ALA A 257 10.60 -1.95 6.38
N HIS A 258 10.85 -3.25 6.60
CA HIS A 258 9.98 -4.35 6.24
C HIS A 258 9.59 -5.11 7.51
N VAL A 259 8.29 -5.18 7.81
CA VAL A 259 7.80 -5.74 9.10
C VAL A 259 8.18 -7.22 9.24
N GLY A 260 7.91 -8.04 8.23
CA GLY A 260 8.08 -9.50 8.31
C GLY A 260 9.51 -9.98 8.60
N MET A 261 10.55 -9.19 8.30
CA MET A 261 11.96 -9.56 8.50
C MET A 261 12.65 -8.71 9.59
N SER A 262 11.86 -8.02 10.41
CA SER A 262 12.37 -7.08 11.42
C SER A 262 12.73 -7.72 12.76
N GLY A 263 12.22 -8.92 13.04
CA GLY A 263 12.54 -9.68 14.23
C GLY A 263 13.82 -10.51 14.09
N GLU A 264 14.39 -10.88 15.22
CA GLU A 264 15.63 -11.68 15.28
C GLU A 264 15.39 -13.16 14.93
N LYS A 265 14.18 -13.66 15.17
CA LYS A 265 13.82 -15.05 14.87
C LYS A 265 13.73 -15.25 13.35
N PRO A 266 14.13 -16.43 12.82
CA PRO A 266 13.98 -16.77 11.40
C PRO A 266 12.51 -17.13 11.07
N ALA A 267 11.59 -16.18 11.29
CA ALA A 267 10.17 -16.31 11.08
C ALA A 267 9.57 -14.95 10.69
N VAL A 268 8.40 -14.96 10.05
CA VAL A 268 7.68 -13.73 9.70
C VAL A 268 7.26 -13.02 10.99
N SER A 269 7.85 -11.85 11.24
CA SER A 269 7.54 -11.02 12.40
C SER A 269 6.23 -10.27 12.22
N THR A 270 5.58 -9.96 13.34
CA THR A 270 4.24 -9.34 13.35
C THR A 270 4.29 -7.81 13.41
N TYR A 271 3.20 -7.16 12.98
CA TYR A 271 3.03 -5.71 13.13
C TYR A 271 3.12 -5.24 14.59
N ARG A 272 2.67 -6.05 15.56
CA ARG A 272 2.75 -5.73 16.99
C ARG A 272 4.19 -5.77 17.50
N GLU A 273 4.94 -6.82 17.16
CA GLU A 273 6.36 -6.91 17.53
C GLU A 273 7.18 -5.76 16.92
N PHE A 274 6.90 -5.38 15.66
CA PHE A 274 7.54 -4.22 15.04
C PHE A 274 7.21 -2.92 15.79
N ALA A 275 5.93 -2.71 16.12
CA ALA A 275 5.49 -1.53 16.84
C ALA A 275 6.16 -1.41 18.22
N ASP A 276 6.23 -2.52 18.95
CA ASP A 276 6.69 -2.52 20.35
C ASP A 276 8.22 -2.57 20.47
N ASN A 277 8.91 -3.25 19.56
CA ASN A 277 10.35 -3.50 19.69
C ASN A 277 11.24 -2.68 18.74
N VAL A 278 10.70 -2.27 17.57
CA VAL A 278 11.49 -1.63 16.50
C VAL A 278 11.25 -0.12 16.48
N LEU A 279 10.00 0.35 16.57
CA LEU A 279 9.70 1.80 16.58
C LEU A 279 10.45 2.56 17.69
N PRO A 280 10.61 2.06 18.93
CA PRO A 280 11.41 2.74 19.95
C PRO A 280 12.87 2.94 19.54
N ARG A 281 13.46 1.96 18.84
CA ARG A 281 14.85 2.03 18.35
C ARG A 281 14.98 3.06 17.23
N ILE A 282 14.03 3.07 16.29
CA ILE A 282 13.98 4.08 15.22
C ILE A 282 13.93 5.48 15.83
N ARG A 283 13.04 5.68 16.81
CA ARG A 283 12.90 6.96 17.51
C ARG A 283 14.17 7.33 18.30
N ALA A 284 14.81 6.38 18.98
CA ALA A 284 16.05 6.61 19.74
C ALA A 284 17.21 7.06 18.83
N ASN A 285 17.24 6.58 17.58
CA ASN A 285 18.20 6.99 16.55
C ASN A 285 17.83 8.32 15.86
N ASN A 286 16.85 9.05 16.36
CA ASN A 286 16.44 10.38 15.90
C ASN A 286 15.90 10.45 14.46
N TYR A 287 15.51 9.30 13.89
CA TYR A 287 14.66 9.27 12.70
C TYR A 287 13.30 9.91 13.00
N ASN A 288 12.70 10.54 11.99
CA ASN A 288 11.43 11.26 12.13
C ASN A 288 10.34 10.77 11.17
N THR A 289 10.67 9.84 10.28
CA THR A 289 9.79 9.27 9.27
C THR A 289 10.11 7.78 9.15
N VAL A 290 9.08 6.94 9.01
CA VAL A 290 9.24 5.51 8.70
C VAL A 290 8.67 5.27 7.32
N GLN A 291 9.46 4.68 6.43
CA GLN A 291 8.97 4.16 5.16
C GLN A 291 8.63 2.69 5.35
N LEU A 292 7.34 2.36 5.33
CA LEU A 292 6.87 1.01 5.57
C LEU A 292 6.65 0.29 4.24
N MET A 293 7.45 -0.75 3.99
CA MET A 293 7.38 -1.56 2.78
C MET A 293 6.45 -2.76 3.00
N ALA A 294 6.04 -3.40 1.89
CA ALA A 294 5.35 -4.69 1.90
C ALA A 294 4.04 -4.70 2.74
N VAL A 295 3.33 -3.57 2.77
CA VAL A 295 2.05 -3.43 3.49
C VAL A 295 0.87 -3.89 2.64
N MET A 296 0.86 -3.52 1.34
CA MET A 296 -0.12 -4.06 0.40
C MET A 296 0.15 -5.55 0.22
N GLU A 297 -0.92 -6.34 0.23
CA GLU A 297 -0.84 -7.81 0.19
C GLU A 297 -0.09 -8.29 -1.05
N HIS A 298 0.75 -9.31 -0.87
CA HIS A 298 1.56 -9.91 -1.92
C HIS A 298 1.77 -11.40 -1.62
N SER A 299 1.55 -12.25 -2.62
CA SER A 299 1.56 -13.70 -2.41
C SER A 299 2.96 -14.34 -2.42
N TYR A 300 4.01 -13.60 -2.79
CA TYR A 300 5.38 -14.09 -2.94
C TYR A 300 6.35 -13.32 -2.07
#